data_AF-A0A8H7DUH5-F1
#
_entry.id   AF-A0A8H7DUH5-F1
#
_cell.length_a   1.000
_cell.length_b   1.000
_cell.length_c   1.000
_cell.angle_alpha   90.00
_cell.angle_beta   90.00
_cell.angle_gamma   90.00
#
_symmetry.space_group_name_H-M   'P 1'
#
loop_
_entity.id
_entity.type
_entity.pdbx_description
1 polymer ?
#
loop_
_entity_poly.entity_id
_entity_poly.type
_entity_poly.pdbx_seq_one_letter_code
_entity_poly.pdbx_strand_id
1 'polypeptide(L)'
;MADVGPVRGWSLSPMLLVKSLRVGVNAMFNTSLDPLKLDPVQEGPPDEVGLVNDIHPFKVAGFGYGKRRESGQVGQAAGSDEKVIYELHGGGLPRPGALMLHSSTADWGNTHSGSCSSTPTATLCTTSLHDTPLALNLLAPHPWTSPASLRLDHPKGLFVGLSPSLILAGAAEMSLDSMKKTLADRMRADMGTDLVTYVETANATQCTARKVA
;
A
#
# COMPACT_ATOMS: atom_id res chain seq x y z
N MET A 1 -46.09 27.24 21.81
CA MET A 1 -44.73 27.20 22.38
C MET A 1 -44.11 25.89 21.93
N ALA A 2 -43.06 25.94 21.11
CA ALA A 2 -42.38 24.74 20.64
C ALA A 2 -41.27 24.36 21.64
N ASP A 3 -41.34 23.12 22.12
CA ASP A 3 -40.36 22.54 23.04
C ASP A 3 -39.09 22.20 22.27
N VAL A 4 -38.01 22.93 22.56
CA VAL A 4 -36.70 22.71 21.94
C VAL A 4 -35.93 21.76 22.85
N GLY A 5 -35.90 20.49 22.47
CA GLY A 5 -35.20 19.44 23.21
C GLY A 5 -33.70 19.72 23.41
N PRO A 6 -33.07 19.10 24.42
CA PRO A 6 -31.72 19.43 24.83
C PRO A 6 -30.70 19.11 23.74
N VAL A 7 -29.94 20.14 23.34
CA VAL A 7 -28.83 20.01 22.39
C VAL A 7 -27.63 19.39 23.13
N ARG A 8 -27.23 18.18 22.75
CA ARG A 8 -26.04 17.52 23.30
C ARG A 8 -24.78 18.25 22.82
N GLY A 9 -24.22 19.11 23.68
CA GLY A 9 -22.93 19.74 23.45
C GLY A 9 -21.80 18.69 23.50
N TRP A 10 -20.96 18.67 22.47
CA TRP A 10 -19.75 17.85 22.48
C TRP A 10 -18.69 18.55 23.34
N SER A 11 -17.92 17.79 24.13
CA SER A 11 -16.77 18.36 24.80
C SER A 11 -15.71 18.79 23.77
N LEU A 12 -14.89 19.78 24.12
CA LEU A 12 -13.90 20.39 23.22
C LEU A 12 -12.91 19.36 22.63
N SER A 13 -12.63 18.29 23.39
CA SER A 13 -11.59 17.30 23.06
C SER A 13 -11.96 16.39 21.88
N PRO A 14 -13.12 15.70 21.84
CA PRO A 14 -13.59 14.97 20.65
C PRO A 14 -13.73 15.84 19.40
N MET A 15 -14.15 17.10 19.57
CA MET A 15 -14.29 18.04 18.45
C MET A 15 -12.92 18.36 17.80
N LEU A 16 -11.89 18.57 18.61
CA LEU A 16 -10.53 18.81 18.13
C LEU A 16 -9.95 17.58 17.42
N LEU A 17 -10.15 16.37 17.98
CA LEU A 17 -9.69 15.12 17.37
C LEU A 17 -10.29 14.90 15.97
N VAL A 18 -11.61 15.08 15.83
CA VAL A 18 -12.30 14.92 14.54
C VAL A 18 -11.84 15.98 13.53
N LYS A 19 -11.63 17.23 13.97
CA LYS A 19 -11.11 18.30 13.08
C LYS A 19 -9.68 18.01 12.62
N SER A 20 -8.81 17.58 13.51
CA SER A 20 -7.41 17.22 13.17
C SER A 20 -7.36 16.03 12.21
N LEU A 21 -8.16 14.99 12.45
CA LEU A 21 -8.24 13.84 11.55
C LEU A 21 -8.76 14.26 10.17
N ARG A 22 -9.79 15.11 10.10
CA ARG A 22 -10.33 15.61 8.84
C ARG A 22 -9.30 16.44 8.07
N VAL A 23 -8.50 17.26 8.75
CA VAL A 23 -7.41 18.03 8.13
C VAL A 23 -6.31 17.10 7.64
N GLY A 24 -5.92 16.09 8.42
CA GLY A 24 -4.90 15.12 8.00
C GLY A 24 -5.32 14.29 6.78
N VAL A 25 -6.56 13.79 6.77
CA VAL A 25 -7.15 13.08 5.63
C VAL A 25 -7.25 14.02 4.42
N ASN A 26 -7.80 15.23 4.59
CA ASN A 26 -7.83 16.19 3.48
C ASN A 26 -6.43 16.57 2.99
N ALA A 27 -5.43 16.69 3.86
CA ALA A 27 -4.06 16.99 3.43
C ALA A 27 -3.44 15.83 2.65
N MET A 28 -3.67 14.58 3.08
CA MET A 28 -3.20 13.39 2.39
C MET A 28 -3.86 13.17 1.02
N PHE A 29 -5.13 13.58 0.86
CA PHE A 29 -5.90 13.29 -0.36
C PHE A 29 -6.23 14.51 -1.24
N ASN A 30 -6.14 15.75 -0.72
CA ASN A 30 -6.19 16.99 -1.52
C ASN A 30 -4.81 17.49 -1.95
N THR A 31 -3.73 16.78 -1.64
CA THR A 31 -2.59 16.75 -2.55
C THR A 31 -3.03 16.00 -3.81
N SER A 32 -3.91 16.62 -4.58
CA SER A 32 -4.05 16.31 -6.00
C SER A 32 -2.66 16.54 -6.55
N LEU A 33 -1.94 15.46 -6.86
CA LEU A 33 -0.99 15.53 -7.94
C LEU A 33 -1.85 16.00 -9.10
N ASP A 34 -1.73 17.27 -9.47
CA ASP A 34 -2.27 17.77 -10.73
C ASP A 34 -1.79 16.73 -11.75
N PRO A 35 -2.69 15.93 -12.36
CA PRO A 35 -2.26 14.88 -13.26
C PRO A 35 -1.39 15.59 -14.25
N LEU A 36 -0.09 15.27 -14.21
CA LEU A 36 0.94 15.89 -15.02
C LEU A 36 0.28 16.19 -16.36
N LYS A 37 0.25 17.47 -16.77
CA LYS A 37 -0.07 17.83 -18.14
C LYS A 37 1.02 17.19 -18.99
N LEU A 38 0.84 15.89 -19.26
CA LEU A 38 1.66 15.11 -20.15
C LEU A 38 1.33 15.70 -21.50
N ASP A 39 2.20 16.58 -21.98
CA ASP A 39 2.19 16.99 -23.37
C ASP A 39 2.34 15.70 -24.19
N PRO A 40 1.32 15.28 -24.96
CA PRO A 40 1.27 13.90 -25.47
C PRO A 40 2.28 13.61 -26.60
N VAL A 41 3.28 14.46 -26.84
CA VAL A 41 4.11 14.41 -28.07
C VAL A 41 5.58 14.80 -27.86
N GLN A 42 6.19 14.54 -26.70
CA GLN A 42 7.66 14.57 -26.59
C GLN A 42 8.20 13.22 -26.10
N GLU A 43 8.29 12.27 -27.04
CA GLU A 43 9.22 11.15 -26.92
C GLU A 43 10.64 11.69 -27.13
N GLY A 44 11.25 12.22 -26.06
CA GLY A 44 12.68 12.43 -26.00
C GLY A 44 13.43 11.10 -25.94
N PRO A 45 14.72 11.06 -26.30
CA PRO A 45 15.54 9.86 -26.14
C PRO A 45 15.51 9.38 -24.65
N PRO A 46 15.59 8.06 -24.38
CA PRO A 46 15.32 7.46 -23.06
C PRO A 46 16.14 8.05 -21.89
N ASP A 47 17.24 8.70 -22.21
CA ASP A 47 18.21 9.36 -21.34
C ASP A 47 17.83 10.80 -20.95
N GLU A 48 16.77 11.38 -21.52
CA GLU A 48 16.37 12.78 -21.29
C GLU A 48 15.01 12.96 -20.59
N VAL A 49 14.29 11.88 -20.27
CA VAL A 49 12.93 11.95 -19.66
C VAL A 49 12.94 12.66 -18.28
N GLY A 50 14.10 12.73 -17.60
CA GLY A 50 14.26 13.48 -16.35
C GLY A 50 14.27 15.01 -16.49
N LEU A 51 14.43 15.56 -17.70
CA LEU A 51 14.61 17.00 -17.93
C LEU A 51 13.31 17.77 -18.16
N VAL A 52 12.18 17.09 -18.39
CA VAL A 52 10.91 17.76 -18.74
C VAL A 52 10.30 18.53 -17.57
N ASN A 53 10.72 18.26 -16.32
CA ASN A 53 10.15 18.85 -15.11
C ASN A 53 11.17 19.48 -14.14
N ASP A 54 12.41 19.79 -14.58
CA ASP A 54 13.51 20.24 -13.68
C ASP A 54 13.72 19.29 -12.48
N ILE A 55 13.47 17.98 -12.66
CA ILE A 55 13.65 16.99 -11.60
C ILE A 55 15.13 16.62 -11.55
N HIS A 56 15.83 17.11 -10.53
CA HIS A 56 17.21 16.70 -10.26
C HIS A 56 17.25 15.44 -9.40
N PRO A 57 18.04 14.40 -9.78
CA PRO A 57 18.24 13.25 -8.93
C PRO A 57 18.92 13.67 -7.62
N PHE A 58 18.31 13.33 -6.49
CA PHE A 58 18.88 13.54 -5.17
C PHE A 58 19.28 12.21 -4.54
N LYS A 59 20.45 12.15 -3.90
CA LYS A 59 20.89 10.95 -3.17
C LYS A 59 20.14 10.84 -1.85
N VAL A 60 19.20 9.91 -1.77
CA VAL A 60 18.52 9.55 -0.53
C VAL A 60 19.21 8.32 0.07
N ALA A 61 19.35 8.29 1.40
CA ALA A 61 19.80 7.10 2.10
C ALA A 61 18.72 6.00 1.99
N GLY A 62 19.09 4.84 1.45
CA GLY A 62 18.23 3.67 1.35
C GLY A 62 18.78 2.49 2.14
N PHE A 63 17.92 1.54 2.47
CA PHE A 63 18.31 0.25 3.04
C PHE A 63 18.21 -0.82 1.95
N GLY A 64 19.23 -1.67 1.83
CA GLY A 64 19.23 -2.82 0.94
C GLY A 64 19.34 -4.12 1.72
N TYR A 65 18.69 -5.17 1.22
CA TYR A 65 18.87 -6.54 1.71
C TYR A 65 19.81 -7.27 0.76
N GLY A 66 21.03 -7.56 1.21
CA GLY A 66 22.08 -8.21 0.42
C GLY A 66 23.01 -9.07 1.28
N LYS A 67 23.94 -9.79 0.65
CA LYS A 67 25.02 -10.49 1.35
C LYS A 67 25.87 -9.43 2.06
N ARG A 68 25.90 -9.50 3.39
CA ARG A 68 26.88 -8.71 4.14
C ARG A 68 28.29 -9.20 3.76
N ARG A 69 29.20 -8.29 3.43
CA ARG A 69 30.62 -8.63 3.35
C ARG A 69 31.10 -9.10 4.72
N GLU A 70 32.20 -9.82 4.77
CA GLU A 70 32.80 -10.33 6.02
C GLU A 70 33.00 -9.24 7.08
N SER A 71 33.17 -7.98 6.66
CA SER A 71 33.33 -6.83 7.56
C SER A 71 32.07 -6.45 8.35
N GLY A 72 30.88 -6.92 7.94
CA GLY A 72 29.61 -6.64 8.63
C GLY A 72 29.19 -5.17 8.67
N GLN A 73 29.86 -4.27 7.94
CA GLN A 73 29.57 -2.83 7.98
C GLN A 73 28.21 -2.49 7.36
N VAL A 74 27.48 -1.60 8.04
CA VAL A 74 26.27 -0.97 7.51
C VAL A 74 26.61 0.07 6.45
N GLY A 75 25.80 0.17 5.38
CA GLY A 75 25.98 1.15 4.31
C GLY A 75 26.95 0.76 3.20
N GLN A 76 27.35 -0.51 3.10
CA GLN A 76 28.12 -1.00 1.96
C GLN A 76 27.33 -0.89 0.65
N ALA A 77 28.02 -0.59 -0.46
CA ALA A 77 27.43 -0.64 -1.79
C ALA A 77 27.01 -2.07 -2.16
N ALA A 78 25.92 -2.20 -2.90
CA ALA A 78 25.48 -3.48 -3.45
C ALA A 78 26.56 -4.07 -4.36
N GLY A 79 26.77 -5.39 -4.27
CA GLY A 79 27.61 -6.14 -5.20
C GLY A 79 27.07 -6.08 -6.64
N SER A 80 27.93 -6.34 -7.62
CA SER A 80 27.52 -6.40 -9.04
C SER A 80 26.51 -7.51 -9.35
N ASP A 81 26.43 -8.52 -8.47
CA ASP A 81 25.49 -9.64 -8.52
C ASP A 81 24.23 -9.43 -7.65
N GLU A 82 24.14 -8.31 -6.94
CA GLU A 82 23.03 -8.02 -6.04
C GLU A 82 21.97 -7.14 -6.72
N LYS A 83 20.70 -7.41 -6.42
CA LYS A 83 19.58 -6.62 -6.90
C LYS A 83 19.16 -5.62 -5.83
N VAL A 84 19.14 -4.33 -6.18
CA VAL A 84 18.65 -3.26 -5.31
C VAL A 84 17.16 -3.07 -5.57
N ILE A 85 16.35 -3.17 -4.51
CA ILE A 85 14.92 -2.86 -4.56
C ILE A 85 14.76 -1.46 -4.02
N TYR A 86 14.21 -0.57 -4.84
CA TYR A 86 13.84 0.77 -4.41
C TYR A 86 12.37 0.80 -4.02
N GLU A 87 12.06 1.28 -2.81
CA GLU A 87 10.71 1.62 -2.39
C GLU A 87 10.53 3.12 -2.65
N LEU A 88 9.83 3.47 -3.73
CA LEU A 88 9.66 4.84 -4.19
C LEU A 88 8.18 5.22 -4.11
N HIS A 89 7.89 6.39 -3.54
CA HIS A 89 6.58 7.03 -3.60
C HIS A 89 6.65 8.23 -4.55
N GLY A 90 5.94 8.18 -5.68
CA GLY A 90 5.67 9.39 -6.50
C GLY A 90 6.18 9.37 -7.94
N GLY A 91 5.45 10.10 -8.79
CA GLY A 91 5.57 10.11 -10.25
C GLY A 91 6.81 10.84 -10.80
N GLY A 92 7.16 10.52 -12.05
CA GLY A 92 8.33 11.06 -12.77
C GLY A 92 9.43 10.04 -13.03
N LEU A 93 9.29 8.82 -12.53
CA LEU A 93 10.20 7.71 -12.82
C LEU A 93 9.66 6.86 -13.99
N PRO A 94 10.54 6.22 -14.77
CA PRO A 94 10.11 5.26 -15.77
C PRO A 94 9.25 4.16 -15.12
N ARG A 95 8.32 3.59 -15.90
CA ARG A 95 7.47 2.50 -15.43
C ARG A 95 8.36 1.38 -14.84
N PRO A 96 8.11 0.93 -13.60
CA PRO A 96 8.95 -0.10 -12.99
C PRO A 96 8.91 -1.38 -13.83
N GLY A 97 10.03 -2.10 -13.91
CA GLY A 97 10.07 -3.38 -14.63
C GLY A 97 9.33 -4.51 -13.91
N ALA A 98 9.16 -4.39 -12.59
CA ALA A 98 8.41 -5.33 -11.76
C ALA A 98 7.91 -4.63 -10.48
N LEU A 99 6.89 -5.19 -9.85
CA LEU A 99 6.34 -4.79 -8.56
C LEU A 99 6.51 -5.92 -7.55
N MET A 100 6.97 -5.62 -6.33
CA MET A 100 7.04 -6.59 -5.25
C MET A 100 6.21 -6.08 -4.07
N LEU A 101 5.22 -6.87 -3.66
CA LEU A 101 4.33 -6.60 -2.54
C LEU A 101 4.69 -7.59 -1.42
N HIS A 102 5.28 -7.09 -0.34
CA HIS A 102 5.67 -7.92 0.81
C HIS A 102 4.76 -7.60 2.00
N SER A 103 3.95 -8.57 2.42
CA SER A 103 3.02 -8.43 3.55
C SER A 103 2.13 -7.17 3.46
N SER A 104 1.69 -6.82 2.24
CA SER A 104 0.95 -5.59 1.96
C SER A 104 -0.43 -5.56 2.63
N THR A 105 -0.71 -4.52 3.42
CA THR A 105 -2.07 -4.25 3.92
C THR A 105 -2.93 -3.70 2.79
N ALA A 106 -3.68 -4.58 2.12
CA ALA A 106 -4.51 -4.23 0.96
C ALA A 106 -6.00 -4.05 1.28
N ASP A 107 -6.42 -4.23 2.54
CA ASP A 107 -7.80 -4.03 2.99
C ASP A 107 -7.82 -3.31 4.34
N TRP A 108 -7.80 -1.98 4.30
CA TRP A 108 -7.90 -1.14 5.49
C TRP A 108 -9.33 -1.06 6.03
N GLY A 109 -10.31 -1.52 5.26
CA GLY A 109 -11.71 -1.61 5.66
C GLY A 109 -12.03 -2.79 6.57
N ASN A 110 -11.07 -3.69 6.82
CA ASN A 110 -11.25 -4.95 7.55
C ASN A 110 -12.48 -5.75 7.07
N THR A 111 -12.63 -5.83 5.74
CA THR A 111 -13.78 -6.49 5.11
C THR A 111 -13.67 -8.01 5.10
N HIS A 112 -12.48 -8.55 5.38
CA HIS A 112 -12.23 -9.97 5.58
C HIS A 112 -12.42 -10.36 7.05
N SER A 113 -13.58 -10.04 7.63
CA SER A 113 -13.95 -10.47 8.98
C SER A 113 -14.94 -11.64 8.90
N GLY A 114 -14.79 -12.63 9.79
CA GLY A 114 -15.68 -13.80 9.84
C GLY A 114 -15.00 -15.04 10.44
N SER A 115 -15.79 -16.08 10.72
CA SER A 115 -15.31 -17.33 11.35
C SER A 115 -14.29 -18.10 10.51
N CYS A 116 -14.20 -17.83 9.22
CA CYS A 116 -13.25 -18.44 8.28
C CYS A 116 -12.08 -17.51 7.93
N SER A 117 -11.95 -16.37 8.61
CA SER A 117 -10.91 -15.38 8.33
C SER A 117 -9.59 -15.76 9.00
N SER A 118 -8.47 -15.51 8.31
CA SER A 118 -7.12 -15.52 8.90
C SER A 118 -6.93 -14.44 9.97
N THR A 119 -7.80 -13.44 10.03
CA THR A 119 -7.79 -12.38 11.03
C THR A 119 -8.49 -12.88 12.30
N PRO A 120 -7.76 -13.24 13.38
CA PRO A 120 -8.42 -13.44 14.67
C PRO A 120 -9.13 -12.13 15.05
N THR A 121 -10.27 -12.25 15.72
CA THR A 121 -11.06 -11.11 16.20
C THR A 121 -10.18 -10.18 17.05
N ALA A 122 -9.65 -9.13 16.43
CA ALA A 122 -8.84 -8.05 17.02
C ALA A 122 -7.63 -8.49 17.88
N THR A 123 -6.45 -8.59 17.27
CA THR A 123 -5.16 -8.56 18.01
C THR A 123 -4.33 -7.33 17.67
N LEU A 124 -3.98 -6.58 18.71
CA LEU A 124 -2.96 -5.53 18.94
C LEU A 124 -2.61 -4.52 17.83
N CYS A 125 -2.42 -4.92 16.57
CA CYS A 125 -2.15 -3.98 15.47
C CYS A 125 -3.40 -3.26 14.99
N THR A 126 -4.60 -3.80 15.23
CA THR A 126 -5.86 -3.20 14.76
C THR A 126 -6.45 -2.16 15.71
N THR A 127 -6.13 -2.19 17.00
CA THR A 127 -6.84 -1.40 18.02
C THR A 127 -6.56 0.10 17.96
N SER A 128 -5.44 0.56 17.38
CA SER A 128 -5.15 2.00 17.34
C SER A 128 -5.74 2.73 16.12
N LEU A 129 -5.98 2.03 15.00
CA LEU A 129 -6.43 2.62 13.74
C LEU A 129 -7.84 2.23 13.34
N HIS A 130 -8.35 1.06 13.76
CA HIS A 130 -9.61 0.50 13.28
C HIS A 130 -10.76 0.57 14.29
N ASP A 131 -10.52 1.05 15.52
CA ASP A 131 -11.55 1.13 16.58
C ASP A 131 -12.59 2.25 16.34
N THR A 132 -12.47 3.02 15.25
CA THR A 132 -13.53 3.94 14.82
C THR A 132 -14.31 3.35 13.66
N PRO A 133 -15.60 2.99 13.84
CA PRO A 133 -16.47 2.49 12.77
C PRO A 133 -16.55 3.44 11.56
N LEU A 134 -16.27 4.73 11.78
CA LEU A 134 -16.23 5.74 10.73
C LEU A 134 -15.05 5.52 9.77
N ALA A 135 -13.85 5.21 10.28
CA ALA A 135 -12.68 4.97 9.43
C ALA A 135 -12.86 3.71 8.59
N LEU A 136 -13.38 2.63 9.17
CA LEU A 136 -13.64 1.39 8.43
C LEU A 136 -14.61 1.58 7.27
N ASN A 137 -15.71 2.30 7.50
CA ASN A 137 -16.70 2.55 6.45
C ASN A 137 -16.22 3.49 5.35
N LEU A 138 -15.32 4.43 5.68
CA LEU A 138 -14.77 5.36 4.69
C LEU A 138 -13.68 4.70 3.84
N LEU A 139 -12.83 3.85 4.44
CA LEU A 139 -11.68 3.26 3.77
C LEU A 139 -12.02 1.99 2.97
N ALA A 140 -13.07 1.25 3.38
CA ALA A 140 -13.46 0.01 2.71
C ALA A 140 -13.88 0.17 1.23
N PRO A 141 -14.70 1.15 0.82
CA PRO A 141 -15.17 1.24 -0.56
C PRO A 141 -14.15 1.90 -1.51
N HIS A 142 -13.02 2.39 -1.00
CA HIS A 142 -12.10 3.20 -1.79
C HIS A 142 -10.94 2.35 -2.34
N PRO A 143 -10.79 2.22 -3.68
CA PRO A 143 -9.84 1.27 -4.29
C PRO A 143 -8.38 1.62 -4.05
N TRP A 144 -8.05 2.89 -3.79
CA TRP A 144 -6.66 3.31 -3.52
C TRP A 144 -6.20 3.00 -2.10
N THR A 145 -7.13 2.89 -1.14
CA THR A 145 -6.81 2.59 0.26
C THR A 145 -7.05 1.13 0.59
N SER A 146 -8.08 0.52 0.01
CA SER A 146 -8.42 -0.88 0.23
C SER A 146 -8.64 -1.62 -1.10
N PRO A 147 -7.60 -1.76 -1.95
CA PRO A 147 -7.71 -2.42 -3.26
C PRO A 147 -8.19 -3.88 -3.17
N ALA A 148 -8.01 -4.53 -2.03
CA ALA A 148 -8.51 -5.87 -1.76
C ALA A 148 -9.85 -5.89 -1.03
N SER A 149 -10.50 -4.77 -0.72
CA SER A 149 -11.76 -4.77 0.03
C SER A 149 -12.89 -5.51 -0.70
N LEU A 150 -13.68 -6.29 0.05
CA LEU A 150 -14.88 -6.96 -0.43
C LEU A 150 -16.07 -6.00 -0.65
N ARG A 151 -15.92 -4.72 -0.26
CA ARG A 151 -16.93 -3.67 -0.40
C ARG A 151 -16.67 -2.71 -1.55
N LEU A 152 -15.77 -3.05 -2.48
CA LEU A 152 -15.57 -2.26 -3.71
C LEU A 152 -16.71 -2.52 -4.69
N ASP A 153 -17.34 -1.47 -5.19
CA ASP A 153 -18.42 -1.57 -6.18
C ASP A 153 -17.92 -2.02 -7.55
N HIS A 154 -16.70 -1.60 -7.92
CA HIS A 154 -16.12 -1.83 -9.25
C HIS A 154 -14.66 -2.31 -9.14
N PRO A 155 -14.41 -3.55 -8.70
CA PRO A 155 -13.04 -4.04 -8.48
C PRO A 155 -12.31 -4.48 -9.75
N LYS A 156 -13.01 -4.58 -10.90
CA LYS A 156 -12.42 -5.03 -12.17
C LYS A 156 -11.64 -3.90 -12.83
N GLY A 157 -10.48 -4.23 -13.39
CA GLY A 157 -9.63 -3.31 -14.13
C GLY A 157 -8.75 -2.42 -13.25
N LEU A 158 -8.77 -2.58 -11.92
CA LEU A 158 -7.98 -1.77 -10.99
C LEU A 158 -6.47 -1.96 -11.19
N PHE A 159 -6.06 -3.12 -11.69
CA PHE A 159 -4.64 -3.49 -11.81
C PHE A 159 -4.14 -3.55 -13.26
N VAL A 160 -4.96 -3.13 -14.23
CA VAL A 160 -4.57 -3.15 -15.65
C VAL A 160 -3.37 -2.25 -15.90
N GLY A 161 -2.35 -2.80 -16.56
CA GLY A 161 -1.13 -2.06 -16.90
C GLY A 161 -0.13 -1.92 -15.75
N LEU A 162 -0.35 -2.60 -14.62
CA LEU A 162 0.72 -2.82 -13.64
C LEU A 162 1.80 -3.74 -14.22
N SER A 163 3.00 -3.57 -13.72
CA SER A 163 4.15 -4.39 -14.08
C SER A 163 4.05 -5.80 -13.48
N PRO A 164 4.76 -6.81 -14.04
CA PRO A 164 4.83 -8.14 -13.46
C PRO A 164 5.05 -8.08 -11.95
N SER A 165 4.20 -8.77 -11.20
CA SER A 165 4.05 -8.57 -9.77
C SER A 165 4.37 -9.85 -8.99
N LEU A 166 5.15 -9.70 -7.92
CA LEU A 166 5.40 -10.74 -6.92
C LEU A 166 4.72 -10.34 -5.61
N ILE A 167 3.83 -11.19 -5.10
CA ILE A 167 3.19 -11.02 -3.79
C ILE A 167 3.78 -12.06 -2.84
N LEU A 168 4.43 -11.59 -1.77
CA LEU A 168 4.97 -12.42 -0.70
C LEU A 168 4.11 -12.25 0.55
N ALA A 169 3.63 -13.37 1.10
CA ALA A 169 2.86 -13.40 2.33
C ALA A 169 3.34 -14.52 3.27
N GLY A 170 3.25 -14.28 4.56
CA GLY A 170 3.36 -15.32 5.58
C GLY A 170 2.03 -16.00 5.86
N ALA A 171 2.05 -17.33 6.04
CA ALA A 171 0.86 -18.12 6.33
C ALA A 171 0.20 -17.78 7.69
N ALA A 172 0.93 -17.11 8.59
CA ALA A 172 0.43 -16.64 9.88
C ALA A 172 0.15 -15.13 9.90
N GLU A 173 0.02 -14.48 8.74
CA GLU A 173 -0.35 -13.07 8.64
C GLU A 173 -1.85 -12.84 8.83
N MET A 174 -2.20 -11.78 9.56
CA MET A 174 -3.61 -11.37 9.68
C MET A 174 -4.20 -10.96 8.33
N SER A 175 -3.41 -10.33 7.47
CA SER A 175 -3.77 -9.88 6.13
C SER A 175 -3.71 -10.99 5.08
N LEU A 176 -3.48 -12.25 5.47
CA LEU A 176 -3.32 -13.35 4.52
C LEU A 176 -4.51 -13.45 3.57
N ASP A 177 -5.74 -13.40 4.08
CA ASP A 177 -6.93 -13.51 3.23
C ASP A 177 -7.08 -12.37 2.24
N SER A 178 -6.85 -11.12 2.68
CA SER A 178 -6.97 -9.96 1.78
C SER A 178 -5.91 -10.00 0.69
N MET A 179 -4.69 -10.46 0.98
CA MET A 179 -3.65 -10.62 -0.03
C MET A 179 -3.87 -11.85 -0.93
N LYS A 180 -4.09 -13.02 -0.34
CA LYS A 180 -4.12 -14.32 -1.02
C LYS A 180 -5.38 -14.48 -1.85
N LYS A 181 -6.54 -14.28 -1.24
CA LYS A 181 -7.83 -14.61 -1.84
C LYS A 181 -8.39 -13.46 -2.67
N THR A 182 -8.05 -12.23 -2.33
CA THR A 182 -8.69 -11.08 -2.96
C THR A 182 -7.73 -10.27 -3.82
N LEU A 183 -6.60 -9.80 -3.27
CA LEU A 183 -5.65 -9.01 -4.05
C LEU A 183 -5.04 -9.83 -5.19
N ALA A 184 -4.45 -10.99 -4.88
CA ALA A 184 -3.79 -11.81 -5.89
C ALA A 184 -4.76 -12.27 -6.99
N ASP A 185 -5.97 -12.66 -6.62
CA ASP A 185 -6.98 -13.12 -7.59
C ASP A 185 -7.51 -11.98 -8.46
N ARG A 186 -7.70 -10.79 -7.90
CA ARG A 186 -8.05 -9.60 -8.70
C ARG A 186 -6.93 -9.20 -9.65
N MET A 187 -5.68 -9.16 -9.16
CA MET A 187 -4.52 -8.86 -10.00
C MET A 187 -4.39 -9.88 -11.14
N ARG A 188 -4.57 -11.18 -10.87
CA ARG A 188 -4.56 -12.22 -11.92
C ARG A 188 -5.70 -12.04 -12.91
N ALA A 189 -6.89 -11.69 -12.44
CA ALA A 189 -8.05 -11.48 -13.30
C ALA A 189 -7.84 -10.27 -14.24
N ASP A 190 -7.21 -9.21 -13.74
CA ASP A 190 -6.98 -7.97 -14.49
C ASP A 190 -5.72 -8.00 -15.38
N MET A 191 -4.65 -8.65 -14.92
CA MET A 191 -3.33 -8.61 -15.56
C MET A 191 -2.99 -9.90 -16.31
N GLY A 192 -3.60 -11.04 -15.96
CA GLY A 192 -3.19 -12.37 -16.41
C GLY A 192 -2.43 -13.15 -15.33
N THR A 193 -2.59 -14.47 -15.32
CA THR A 193 -1.98 -15.37 -14.32
C THR A 193 -0.46 -15.47 -14.44
N ASP A 194 0.09 -15.22 -15.62
CA ASP A 194 1.50 -15.20 -15.96
C ASP A 194 2.23 -13.95 -15.41
N LEU A 195 1.50 -12.86 -15.19
CA LEU A 195 2.07 -11.60 -14.67
C LEU A 195 2.01 -11.49 -13.14
N VAL A 196 1.42 -12.45 -12.43
CA VAL A 196 1.23 -12.38 -10.97
C VAL A 196 1.70 -13.66 -10.30
N THR A 197 2.85 -13.58 -9.65
CA THR A 197 3.38 -14.66 -8.80
C THR A 197 2.99 -14.42 -7.35
N TYR A 198 2.41 -15.41 -6.70
CA TYR A 198 2.09 -15.37 -5.26
C TYR A 198 2.89 -16.46 -4.54
N VAL A 199 3.60 -16.08 -3.49
CA VAL A 199 4.38 -17.01 -2.66
C VAL A 199 3.94 -16.86 -1.22
N GLU A 200 3.51 -17.98 -0.64
CA GLU A 200 3.16 -18.08 0.77
C GLU A 200 4.26 -18.83 1.52
N THR A 201 4.77 -18.23 2.60
CA THR A 201 5.77 -18.85 3.46
C THR A 201 5.10 -19.45 4.69
N ALA A 202 5.17 -20.77 4.82
CA ALA A 202 4.65 -21.47 5.99
C ALA A 202 5.32 -20.96 7.29
N ASN A 203 4.52 -20.81 8.35
CA ASN A 203 4.97 -20.37 9.68
C ASN A 203 5.66 -18.98 9.72
N ALA A 204 5.47 -18.14 8.71
CA ALA A 204 5.92 -16.75 8.75
C ALA A 204 4.78 -15.83 9.18
N THR A 205 5.07 -14.90 10.08
CA THR A 205 4.19 -13.78 10.46
C THR A 205 4.52 -12.54 9.62
N GLN A 206 3.74 -11.48 9.82
CA GLN A 206 4.00 -10.19 9.18
C GLN A 206 5.42 -9.71 9.50
N CYS A 207 6.13 -9.18 8.50
CA CYS A 207 7.52 -8.70 8.60
C CYS A 207 8.61 -9.77 8.82
N THR A 208 8.29 -11.07 8.72
CA THR A 208 9.30 -12.13 8.87
C THR A 208 9.95 -12.48 7.53
N ALA A 209 10.95 -11.70 7.11
CA ALA A 209 11.81 -12.12 6.01
C ALA A 209 12.80 -13.19 6.51
N ARG A 210 12.48 -14.47 6.30
CA ARG A 210 13.43 -15.55 6.63
C ARG A 210 14.53 -15.54 5.57
N LYS A 211 15.79 -15.49 6.01
CA LYS A 211 16.94 -15.67 5.12
C LYS A 211 16.87 -17.07 4.52
N VAL A 212 16.65 -17.16 3.21
CA VAL A 212 16.81 -18.43 2.47
C VAL A 212 18.32 -18.69 2.43
N ALA A 213 18.74 -19.82 3.00
CA ALA A 213 20.13 -20.24 3.05
C ALA A 213 20.59 -20.79 1.70
#